data_AF-A0A820ASC4-F1
#
_entry.id   AF-A0A820ASC4-F1
#
_cell.length_a   1.000
_cell.length_b   1.000
_cell.length_c   1.000
_cell.angle_alpha   90.00
_cell.angle_beta   90.00
_cell.angle_gamma   90.00
#
_symmetry.space_group_name_H-M   'P 1'
#
loop_
_entity.id
_entity.type
_entity.pdbx_description
1 polymer ?
#
loop_
_entity_poly.entity_id
_entity_poly.type
_entity_poly.pdbx_seq_one_letter_code
_entity_poly.pdbx_strand_id
1 'polypeptide(L)'
;MNSCIPSDNLAKKDCCDDKDDSLSVTSYTSTISSYNVSKSVVYGLQPHKKPSSTEIILVIWVITLLFAIQTPSTQNVFTIYFKSYWNQLDVVAIILFFVGIVLRYIPISECFCAARIILSFDLSIWFIRTLDMFTVVKLLGSKLVMIGEMVHDLKFFMLMFFVFILAFGVSFYSLVFGVQEFTWHLPRKIINFAY
;
A
#
# COMPACT_ATOMS: atom_id res chain seq x y z
N MET A 1 21.03 37.98 52.03
CA MET A 1 21.78 37.58 50.82
C MET A 1 20.79 36.83 49.94
N ASN A 2 20.64 37.22 48.68
CA ASN A 2 19.29 37.43 48.14
C ASN A 2 18.84 36.38 47.12
N SER A 3 17.53 36.12 47.13
CA SER A 3 16.62 35.70 46.04
C SER A 3 17.20 35.23 44.68
N CYS A 4 16.74 34.05 44.24
CA CYS A 4 16.70 33.65 42.83
C CYS A 4 15.33 33.99 42.23
N ILE A 5 15.23 34.54 41.00
CA ILE A 5 14.86 33.88 39.72
C ILE A 5 15.44 34.77 38.54
N PRO A 6 15.18 34.60 37.21
CA PRO A 6 16.29 34.40 36.25
C PRO A 6 16.41 35.44 35.10
N SER A 7 17.47 35.36 34.28
CA SER A 7 17.45 35.68 32.83
C SER A 7 18.76 35.31 32.12
N ASP A 8 18.68 34.31 31.25
CA ASP A 8 19.04 34.29 29.82
C ASP A 8 20.19 35.14 29.21
N ASN A 9 20.83 34.49 28.23
CA ASN A 9 21.51 35.04 27.04
C ASN A 9 22.82 35.83 27.23
N LEU A 10 23.94 35.09 27.24
CA LEU A 10 25.28 35.67 27.06
C LEU A 10 26.20 34.78 26.20
N ALA A 11 25.93 34.73 24.90
CA ALA A 11 26.94 34.46 23.89
C ALA A 11 26.56 35.10 22.53
N LYS A 12 27.51 35.86 21.97
CA LYS A 12 27.58 36.30 20.55
C LYS A 12 26.94 37.66 20.17
N LYS A 13 27.67 38.70 20.54
CA LYS A 13 27.80 40.02 19.88
C LYS A 13 29.25 40.48 20.03
N ASP A 14 29.85 41.29 19.15
CA ASP A 14 29.52 41.64 17.76
C ASP A 14 30.67 41.02 16.88
N CYS A 15 31.15 41.48 15.72
CA CYS A 15 30.80 42.57 14.80
C CYS A 15 31.32 42.25 13.38
N CYS A 16 30.55 42.57 12.34
CA CYS A 16 30.99 43.23 11.09
C CYS A 16 29.77 43.39 10.18
N ASP A 17 29.42 44.64 9.91
CA ASP A 17 28.33 45.08 9.03
C ASP A 17 28.76 45.04 7.54
N ASP A 18 27.85 45.43 6.65
CA ASP A 18 28.05 45.76 5.23
C ASP A 18 28.20 44.56 4.25
N LYS A 19 27.06 44.09 3.70
CA LYS A 19 26.99 43.28 2.45
C LYS A 19 25.61 43.16 1.76
N ASP A 20 24.66 44.04 2.04
CA ASP A 20 23.23 43.77 1.75
C ASP A 20 22.84 43.68 0.26
N ASP A 21 23.54 44.37 -0.67
CA ASP A 21 23.28 44.19 -2.11
C ASP A 21 23.79 42.84 -2.67
N SER A 22 24.72 42.18 -1.98
CA SER A 22 25.17 40.82 -2.33
C SER A 22 24.31 39.74 -1.66
N LEU A 23 23.74 40.03 -0.50
CA LEU A 23 22.94 39.11 0.30
C LEU A 23 21.58 38.82 -0.34
N SER A 24 20.96 39.79 -1.02
CA SER A 24 19.75 39.57 -1.79
C SER A 24 19.99 38.53 -2.90
N VAL A 25 20.96 38.77 -3.79
CA VAL A 25 21.33 37.87 -4.89
C VAL A 25 21.82 36.51 -4.37
N THR A 26 22.58 36.48 -3.27
CA THR A 26 23.07 35.23 -2.66
C THR A 26 21.93 34.43 -2.00
N SER A 27 20.95 35.09 -1.39
CA SER A 27 19.76 34.43 -0.81
C SER A 27 18.81 33.92 -1.90
N TYR A 28 18.59 34.70 -2.97
CA TYR A 28 17.80 34.27 -4.12
C TYR A 28 18.48 33.13 -4.88
N THR A 29 19.79 33.17 -5.09
CA THR A 29 20.52 32.05 -5.72
C THR A 29 20.67 30.84 -4.82
N SER A 30 20.78 31.00 -3.49
CA SER A 30 20.81 29.88 -2.53
C SER A 30 19.44 29.22 -2.35
N THR A 31 18.35 29.99 -2.41
CA THR A 31 17.00 29.42 -2.51
C THR A 31 16.81 28.76 -3.87
N ILE A 32 17.03 29.42 -5.01
CA ILE A 32 16.94 28.78 -6.33
C ILE A 32 17.81 27.51 -6.43
N SER A 33 19.02 27.51 -5.84
CA SER A 33 19.90 26.35 -5.75
C SER A 33 19.31 25.25 -4.86
N SER A 34 18.85 25.54 -3.64
CA SER A 34 18.24 24.53 -2.74
C SER A 34 16.89 24.01 -3.23
N TYR A 35 16.10 24.83 -3.94
CA TYR A 35 14.89 24.41 -4.64
C TYR A 35 15.24 23.55 -5.86
N ASN A 36 16.27 23.89 -6.65
CA ASN A 36 16.74 23.06 -7.77
C ASN A 36 17.44 21.76 -7.31
N VAL A 37 18.11 21.77 -6.15
CA VAL A 37 18.69 20.58 -5.50
C VAL A 37 17.57 19.71 -4.93
N SER A 38 16.59 20.28 -4.21
CA SER A 38 15.41 19.52 -3.77
C SER A 38 14.62 18.99 -4.96
N LYS A 39 14.49 19.75 -6.05
CA LYS A 39 13.88 19.30 -7.30
C LYS A 39 14.71 18.19 -7.96
N SER A 40 16.02 18.30 -8.06
CA SER A 40 16.85 17.23 -8.62
C SER A 40 17.02 16.01 -7.70
N VAL A 41 16.76 16.13 -6.40
CA VAL A 41 16.66 15.00 -5.46
C VAL A 41 15.28 14.33 -5.56
N VAL A 42 14.18 15.09 -5.58
CA VAL A 42 12.81 14.56 -5.71
C VAL A 42 12.57 13.95 -7.09
N TYR A 43 13.02 14.61 -8.16
CA TYR A 43 12.93 14.09 -9.54
C TYR A 43 14.07 13.11 -9.85
N GLY A 44 15.17 13.12 -9.09
CA GLY A 44 16.26 12.14 -9.19
C GLY A 44 15.98 10.80 -8.48
N LEU A 45 15.00 10.77 -7.57
CA LEU A 45 14.59 9.57 -6.83
C LEU A 45 13.50 8.74 -7.51
N GLN A 46 13.14 9.04 -8.76
CA GLN A 46 12.53 8.06 -9.65
C GLN A 46 13.43 7.83 -10.87
N PRO A 47 14.47 6.99 -10.77
CA PRO A 47 15.11 6.47 -11.96
C PRO A 47 14.03 5.81 -12.82
N HIS A 48 14.08 6.06 -14.13
CA HIS A 48 13.38 5.27 -15.15
C HIS A 48 13.88 3.83 -15.05
N LYS A 49 13.32 3.08 -14.09
CA LYS A 49 13.75 1.74 -13.74
C LYS A 49 13.30 0.85 -14.89
N LYS A 50 14.27 0.50 -15.75
CA LYS A 50 14.08 -0.42 -16.88
C LYS A 50 13.22 -1.58 -16.39
N PRO A 51 12.15 -1.94 -17.13
CA PRO A 51 11.18 -2.91 -16.65
C PRO A 51 11.92 -4.18 -16.21
N SER A 52 11.64 -4.61 -14.98
CA SER A 52 12.26 -5.81 -14.43
C SER A 52 11.92 -6.98 -15.34
N SER A 53 12.85 -7.92 -15.53
CA SER A 53 12.58 -9.13 -16.32
C SER A 53 11.30 -9.84 -15.86
N THR A 54 11.01 -9.80 -14.54
CA THR A 54 9.76 -10.28 -13.94
C THR A 54 8.52 -9.58 -14.48
N GLU A 55 8.55 -8.26 -14.65
CA GLU A 55 7.41 -7.47 -15.13
C GLU A 55 7.15 -7.74 -16.62
N ILE A 56 8.20 -7.92 -17.41
CA ILE A 56 8.10 -8.32 -18.83
C ILE A 56 7.46 -9.71 -18.94
N ILE A 57 7.89 -10.66 -18.11
CA ILE A 57 7.31 -12.01 -18.04
C ILE A 57 5.82 -11.95 -17.68
N LEU A 58 5.44 -11.15 -16.67
CA LEU A 58 4.03 -10.96 -16.29
C LEU A 58 3.20 -10.35 -17.43
N VAL A 59 3.70 -9.32 -18.13
CA VAL A 59 3.01 -8.73 -19.30
C VAL A 59 2.78 -9.78 -20.39
N ILE A 60 3.80 -10.57 -20.76
CA ILE A 60 3.68 -11.62 -21.78
C ILE A 60 2.66 -12.68 -21.37
N TRP A 61 2.65 -13.05 -20.09
CA TRP A 61 1.77 -14.09 -19.57
C TRP A 61 0.30 -13.60 -19.48
N VAL A 62 0.05 -12.35 -19.09
CA VAL A 62 -1.29 -11.72 -19.16
C VAL A 62 -1.78 -11.58 -20.60
N ILE A 63 -0.92 -11.22 -21.56
CA ILE A 63 -1.28 -11.19 -23.00
C ILE A 63 -1.71 -12.57 -23.49
N THR A 64 -1.00 -13.63 -23.07
CA THR A 64 -1.35 -15.02 -23.40
C THR A 64 -2.73 -15.40 -22.84
N LEU A 65 -3.03 -14.97 -21.61
CA LEU A 65 -4.29 -15.24 -20.94
C LEU A 65 -5.47 -14.47 -21.59
N LEU A 66 -5.28 -13.19 -21.94
CA LEU A 66 -6.27 -12.40 -22.68
C LEU A 66 -6.63 -13.04 -24.03
N PHE A 67 -5.64 -13.57 -24.75
CA PHE A 67 -5.88 -14.28 -26.01
C PHE A 67 -6.71 -15.56 -25.81
N ALA A 68 -6.51 -16.28 -24.70
CA ALA A 68 -7.31 -17.46 -24.38
C ALA A 68 -8.80 -17.10 -24.11
N ILE A 69 -9.06 -16.02 -23.37
CA ILE A 69 -10.43 -15.54 -23.08
C ILE A 69 -11.16 -15.09 -24.36
N GLN A 70 -10.43 -14.52 -25.33
CA GLN A 70 -11.02 -14.01 -26.58
C GLN A 70 -11.51 -15.12 -27.54
N THR A 71 -11.19 -16.39 -27.29
CA THR A 71 -11.67 -17.50 -28.14
C THR A 71 -13.20 -17.67 -28.02
N PRO A 72 -13.98 -17.41 -29.08
CA PRO A 72 -15.40 -17.11 -28.89
C PRO A 72 -16.28 -18.36 -28.89
N SER A 73 -17.04 -18.54 -27.82
CA SER A 73 -18.28 -19.32 -27.84
C SER A 73 -19.42 -18.51 -27.25
N THR A 74 -20.24 -17.91 -28.13
CA THR A 74 -21.60 -17.37 -27.96
C THR A 74 -21.94 -16.49 -26.73
N GLN A 75 -22.74 -15.43 -26.93
CA GLN A 75 -23.03 -14.44 -25.88
C GLN A 75 -23.72 -15.01 -24.62
N ASN A 76 -24.44 -16.13 -24.74
CA ASN A 76 -25.07 -16.83 -23.62
C ASN A 76 -24.05 -17.40 -22.61
N VAL A 77 -22.79 -17.57 -23.00
CA VAL A 77 -21.74 -18.13 -22.14
C VAL A 77 -21.14 -17.04 -21.24
N PHE A 78 -21.24 -15.75 -21.59
CA PHE A 78 -20.67 -14.65 -20.79
C PHE A 78 -21.33 -14.55 -19.40
N THR A 79 -22.65 -14.71 -19.31
CA THR A 79 -23.37 -14.78 -18.04
C THR A 79 -23.07 -16.05 -17.23
N ILE A 80 -22.72 -17.16 -17.89
CA ILE A 80 -22.28 -18.40 -17.24
C ILE A 80 -20.85 -18.24 -16.71
N TYR A 81 -19.97 -17.61 -17.48
CA TYR A 81 -18.57 -17.30 -17.18
C TYR A 81 -18.45 -16.46 -15.91
N PHE A 82 -19.27 -15.41 -15.75
CA PHE A 82 -19.32 -14.59 -14.52
C PHE A 82 -19.88 -15.32 -13.28
N LYS A 83 -20.45 -16.52 -13.39
CA LYS A 83 -20.98 -17.26 -12.23
C LYS A 83 -19.90 -17.99 -11.42
N SER A 84 -18.73 -18.24 -12.01
CA SER A 84 -17.62 -18.96 -11.37
C SER A 84 -16.71 -18.02 -10.57
N TYR A 85 -16.55 -18.25 -9.27
CA TYR A 85 -15.69 -17.44 -8.39
C TYR A 85 -14.24 -17.30 -8.91
N TRP A 86 -13.64 -18.41 -9.33
CA TRP A 86 -12.30 -18.45 -9.94
C TRP A 86 -12.16 -17.52 -11.15
N ASN A 87 -13.26 -17.37 -11.90
CA ASN A 87 -13.29 -16.59 -13.11
C ASN A 87 -13.52 -15.10 -12.84
N GLN A 88 -14.35 -14.77 -11.84
CA GLN A 88 -14.45 -13.41 -11.33
C GLN A 88 -13.09 -12.90 -10.81
N LEU A 89 -12.35 -13.75 -10.09
CA LEU A 89 -11.02 -13.46 -9.58
C LEU A 89 -9.99 -13.20 -10.70
N ASP A 90 -10.04 -14.00 -11.77
CA ASP A 90 -9.21 -13.85 -12.98
C ASP A 90 -9.47 -12.51 -13.69
N VAL A 91 -10.76 -12.14 -13.88
CA VAL A 91 -11.16 -10.83 -14.45
C VAL A 91 -10.72 -9.66 -13.55
N VAL A 92 -10.81 -9.79 -12.22
CA VAL A 92 -10.34 -8.76 -11.28
C VAL A 92 -8.82 -8.60 -11.35
N ALA A 93 -8.05 -9.68 -11.48
CA ALA A 93 -6.60 -9.62 -11.68
C ALA A 93 -6.24 -8.84 -12.95
N ILE A 94 -6.86 -9.18 -14.09
CA ILE A 94 -6.64 -8.49 -15.37
C ILE A 94 -6.89 -6.98 -15.25
N ILE A 95 -7.98 -6.57 -14.59
CA ILE A 95 -8.31 -5.15 -14.38
C ILE A 95 -7.26 -4.47 -13.48
N LEU A 96 -6.88 -5.09 -12.36
CA LEU A 96 -5.86 -4.55 -11.44
C LEU A 96 -4.49 -4.43 -12.12
N PHE A 97 -4.12 -5.40 -12.96
CA PHE A 97 -2.90 -5.36 -13.76
C PHE A 97 -2.88 -4.13 -14.70
N PHE A 98 -3.94 -3.91 -15.48
CA PHE A 98 -4.04 -2.73 -16.35
C PHE A 98 -3.99 -1.42 -15.55
N VAL A 99 -4.68 -1.33 -14.40
CA VAL A 99 -4.63 -0.15 -13.53
C VAL A 99 -3.21 0.08 -12.99
N GLY A 100 -2.52 -0.96 -12.52
CA GLY A 100 -1.15 -0.87 -12.02
C GLY A 100 -0.14 -0.45 -13.09
N ILE A 101 -0.33 -0.92 -14.34
CA ILE A 101 0.48 -0.51 -15.49
C ILE A 101 0.19 0.95 -15.90
N VAL A 102 -1.07 1.37 -15.96
CA VAL A 102 -1.44 2.76 -16.28
C VAL A 102 -0.89 3.73 -15.22
N LEU A 103 -1.05 3.42 -13.93
CA LEU A 103 -0.50 4.25 -12.84
C LEU A 103 1.03 4.36 -12.88
N ARG A 104 1.73 3.39 -13.49
CA ARG A 104 3.18 3.42 -13.67
C ARG A 104 3.64 4.28 -14.85
N TYR A 105 2.82 4.41 -15.90
CA TYR A 105 3.10 5.31 -17.03
C TYR A 105 2.78 6.78 -16.72
N ILE A 106 2.00 7.06 -15.68
CA ILE A 106 1.69 8.42 -15.24
C ILE A 106 2.90 9.02 -14.49
N PRO A 107 3.49 10.15 -14.96
CA PRO A 107 4.71 10.73 -14.39
C PRO A 107 4.41 11.61 -13.15
N ILE A 108 3.74 11.05 -12.15
CA ILE A 108 3.38 11.71 -10.89
C ILE A 108 4.02 10.93 -9.74
N SER A 109 4.73 11.64 -8.85
CA SER A 109 5.51 11.04 -7.74
C SER A 109 4.67 10.11 -6.87
N GLU A 110 3.47 10.57 -6.49
CA GLU A 110 2.54 9.84 -5.61
C GLU A 110 1.95 8.58 -6.27
N CYS A 111 1.75 8.60 -7.59
CA CYS A 111 1.18 7.48 -8.33
C CYS A 111 2.11 6.25 -8.31
N PHE A 112 3.43 6.44 -8.18
CA PHE A 112 4.39 5.33 -8.10
C PHE A 112 4.22 4.49 -6.82
N CYS A 113 3.91 5.13 -5.68
CA CYS A 113 3.65 4.44 -4.43
C CYS A 113 2.37 3.59 -4.53
N ALA A 114 1.29 4.18 -5.05
CA ALA A 114 0.03 3.49 -5.31
C ALA A 114 0.19 2.32 -6.31
N ALA A 115 0.93 2.52 -7.41
CA ALA A 115 1.22 1.49 -8.40
C ALA A 115 1.91 0.28 -7.77
N ARG A 116 2.90 0.49 -6.90
CA ARG A 116 3.60 -0.60 -6.20
C ARG A 116 2.67 -1.40 -5.28
N ILE A 117 1.75 -0.74 -4.57
CA ILE A 117 0.78 -1.40 -3.71
C ILE A 117 -0.19 -2.24 -4.55
N ILE A 118 -0.74 -1.67 -5.62
CA ILE A 118 -1.68 -2.35 -6.53
C ILE A 118 -1.03 -3.57 -7.19
N LEU A 119 0.20 -3.44 -7.70
CA LEU A 119 0.95 -4.56 -8.29
C LEU A 119 1.30 -5.66 -7.26
N SER A 120 1.43 -5.32 -5.97
CA SER A 120 1.62 -6.31 -4.91
C SER A 120 0.36 -7.12 -4.63
N PHE A 121 -0.83 -6.50 -4.72
CA PHE A 121 -2.10 -7.21 -4.62
C PHE A 121 -2.37 -8.06 -5.87
N ASP A 122 -2.10 -7.54 -7.06
CA ASP A 122 -2.19 -8.30 -8.32
C ASP A 122 -1.35 -9.58 -8.28
N LEU A 123 -0.07 -9.48 -7.90
CA LEU A 123 0.81 -10.64 -7.70
C LEU A 123 0.22 -11.67 -6.73
N SER A 124 -0.42 -11.22 -5.65
CA SER A 124 -1.06 -12.09 -4.65
C SER A 124 -2.26 -12.85 -5.22
N ILE A 125 -3.05 -12.21 -6.10
CA ILE A 125 -4.17 -12.84 -6.81
C ILE A 125 -3.64 -13.89 -7.80
N TRP A 126 -2.54 -13.61 -8.51
CA TRP A 126 -1.89 -14.59 -9.39
C TRP A 126 -1.32 -15.81 -8.66
N PHE A 127 -0.84 -15.65 -7.42
CA PHE A 127 -0.48 -16.80 -6.58
C PHE A 127 -1.70 -17.67 -6.25
N ILE A 128 -2.86 -17.08 -5.94
CA ILE A 128 -4.11 -17.84 -5.71
C ILE A 128 -4.51 -18.63 -6.97
N ARG A 129 -4.38 -18.02 -8.16
CA ARG A 129 -4.62 -18.70 -9.45
C ARG A 129 -3.62 -19.83 -9.72
N THR A 130 -2.38 -19.69 -9.27
CA THR A 130 -1.34 -20.73 -9.39
C THR A 130 -1.60 -21.91 -8.44
N LEU A 131 -2.13 -21.66 -7.24
CA LEU A 131 -2.55 -22.71 -6.29
C LEU A 131 -3.71 -23.56 -6.85
N ASP A 132 -4.64 -22.96 -7.58
CA ASP A 132 -5.70 -23.68 -8.31
C ASP A 132 -5.10 -24.64 -9.36
N MET A 133 -4.12 -24.20 -10.15
CA MET A 133 -3.40 -25.10 -11.08
C MET A 133 -2.66 -26.24 -10.36
N PHE A 134 -2.03 -25.98 -9.20
CA PHE A 134 -1.44 -27.03 -8.37
C PHE A 134 -2.47 -28.00 -7.79
N THR A 135 -3.74 -27.57 -7.67
CA THR A 135 -4.83 -28.44 -7.21
C THR A 135 -5.19 -29.50 -8.26
N VAL A 136 -4.98 -29.22 -9.55
CA VAL A 136 -5.15 -30.19 -10.66
C VAL A 136 -3.99 -31.22 -10.72
N VAL A 137 -2.83 -30.90 -10.13
CA VAL A 137 -1.68 -31.82 -10.09
C VAL A 137 -1.97 -32.95 -9.08
N LYS A 138 -2.17 -34.18 -9.59
CA LYS A 138 -2.62 -35.38 -8.84
C LYS A 138 -1.91 -35.67 -7.51
N LEU A 139 -0.64 -35.26 -7.35
CA LEU A 139 0.16 -35.49 -6.14
C LEU A 139 -0.08 -34.44 -5.03
N LEU A 140 -0.47 -33.22 -5.42
CA LEU A 140 -0.63 -32.07 -4.53
C LEU A 140 -2.11 -31.70 -4.33
N GLY A 141 -2.98 -32.02 -5.29
CA GLY A 141 -4.41 -31.74 -5.28
C GLY A 141 -5.13 -32.13 -3.99
N SER A 142 -5.12 -33.42 -3.63
CA SER A 142 -5.80 -33.87 -2.41
C SER A 142 -5.25 -33.25 -1.12
N LYS A 143 -3.99 -32.77 -1.11
CA LYS A 143 -3.42 -32.05 0.03
C LYS A 143 -3.94 -30.61 0.09
N LEU A 144 -3.97 -29.92 -1.05
CA LEU A 144 -4.48 -28.54 -1.15
C LEU A 144 -5.98 -28.47 -0.89
N VAL A 145 -6.79 -29.42 -1.40
CA VAL A 145 -8.23 -29.50 -1.09
C VAL A 145 -8.45 -29.74 0.39
N MET A 146 -7.72 -30.68 1.00
CA MET A 146 -7.82 -30.94 2.45
C MET A 146 -7.48 -29.70 3.29
N ILE A 147 -6.46 -28.93 2.91
CA ILE A 147 -6.12 -27.66 3.58
C ILE A 147 -7.20 -26.59 3.31
N GLY A 148 -7.76 -26.54 2.10
CA GLY A 148 -8.83 -25.61 1.72
C GLY A 148 -10.09 -25.77 2.58
N GLU A 149 -10.50 -27.01 2.84
CA GLU A 149 -11.62 -27.31 3.75
C GLU A 149 -11.30 -26.89 5.20
N MET A 150 -10.07 -27.10 5.69
CA MET A 150 -9.66 -26.59 7.01
C MET A 150 -9.70 -25.05 7.07
N VAL A 151 -9.35 -24.35 5.98
CA VAL A 151 -9.49 -22.89 5.88
C VAL A 151 -10.96 -22.48 5.81
N HIS A 152 -11.84 -23.33 5.26
CA HIS A 152 -13.28 -23.07 5.28
C HIS A 152 -13.80 -22.96 6.73
N ASP A 153 -13.43 -23.91 7.58
CA ASP A 153 -13.84 -23.95 8.99
C ASP A 153 -13.14 -22.85 9.82
N LEU A 154 -11.89 -22.52 9.47
CA LEU A 154 -11.14 -21.42 10.09
C LEU A 154 -11.82 -20.05 9.94
N LYS A 155 -12.63 -19.82 8.90
CA LYS A 155 -13.38 -18.55 8.73
C LYS A 155 -14.29 -18.25 9.92
N PHE A 156 -14.95 -19.26 10.49
CA PHE A 156 -15.81 -19.09 11.67
C PHE A 156 -14.99 -18.84 12.94
N PHE A 157 -13.88 -19.57 13.10
CA PHE A 157 -12.94 -19.36 14.20
C PHE A 157 -12.35 -17.94 14.21
N MET A 158 -11.93 -17.44 13.04
CA MET A 158 -11.41 -16.08 12.89
C MET A 158 -12.44 -15.00 13.26
N LEU A 159 -13.72 -15.21 12.94
CA LEU A 159 -14.80 -14.30 13.33
C LEU A 159 -14.98 -14.27 14.86
N MET A 160 -14.96 -15.43 15.51
CA MET A 160 -15.03 -15.50 16.98
C MET A 160 -13.81 -14.85 17.64
N PHE A 161 -12.61 -15.06 17.09
CA PHE A 161 -11.39 -14.44 17.59
C PHE A 161 -11.39 -12.91 17.41
N PHE A 162 -11.93 -12.40 16.30
CA PHE A 162 -12.10 -10.97 16.06
C PHE A 162 -13.04 -10.33 17.10
N VAL A 163 -14.19 -10.97 17.38
CA VAL A 163 -15.11 -10.50 18.44
C VAL A 163 -14.42 -10.52 19.82
N PHE A 164 -13.62 -11.55 20.11
CA PHE A 164 -12.87 -11.65 21.36
C PHE A 164 -11.82 -10.53 21.51
N ILE A 165 -11.04 -10.23 20.46
CA ILE A 165 -10.10 -9.10 20.43
C ILE A 165 -10.82 -7.77 20.65
N LEU A 166 -11.97 -7.55 20.00
CA LEU A 166 -12.75 -6.32 20.20
C LEU A 166 -13.27 -6.19 21.63
N ALA A 167 -13.81 -7.25 22.22
CA ALA A 167 -14.30 -7.24 23.60
C ALA A 167 -13.17 -6.98 24.61
N PHE A 168 -12.01 -7.62 24.41
CA PHE A 168 -10.79 -7.37 25.18
C PHE A 168 -10.31 -5.92 25.03
N GLY A 169 -10.20 -5.43 23.80
CA GLY A 169 -9.75 -4.08 23.49
C GLY A 169 -10.62 -2.99 24.13
N VAL A 170 -11.95 -3.11 24.03
CA VAL A 170 -12.90 -2.20 24.70
C VAL A 170 -12.74 -2.25 26.22
N SER A 171 -12.62 -3.45 26.80
CA SER A 171 -12.49 -3.63 28.25
C SER A 171 -11.18 -3.04 28.79
N PHE A 172 -10.05 -3.31 28.13
CA PHE A 172 -8.75 -2.78 28.52
C PHE A 172 -8.65 -1.27 28.31
N TYR A 173 -9.24 -0.73 27.24
CA TYR A 173 -9.31 0.72 27.04
C TYR A 173 -10.09 1.41 28.16
N SER A 174 -11.23 0.84 28.57
CA SER A 174 -12.03 1.35 29.70
C SER A 174 -11.27 1.31 31.03
N LEU A 175 -10.48 0.25 31.28
CA LEU A 175 -9.66 0.13 32.49
C LEU A 175 -8.49 1.13 32.52
N VAL A 176 -7.83 1.38 31.39
CA VAL A 176 -6.65 2.26 31.32
C VAL A 176 -7.02 3.74 31.28
N PHE A 177 -8.06 4.10 30.51
CA PHE A 177 -8.39 5.50 30.23
C PHE A 177 -9.58 6.05 31.03
N GLY A 178 -10.25 5.21 31.81
CA GLY A 178 -11.35 5.62 32.69
C GLY A 178 -12.58 6.16 31.95
N VAL A 179 -13.31 7.07 32.60
CA VAL A 179 -14.52 7.68 32.02
C VAL A 179 -14.11 8.72 30.97
N GLN A 180 -14.51 8.49 29.72
CA GLN A 180 -14.35 9.43 28.61
C GLN A 180 -15.70 9.69 27.92
N GLU A 181 -15.85 10.89 27.34
CA GLU A 181 -17.03 11.22 26.53
C GLU A 181 -17.07 10.40 25.23
N PHE A 182 -18.27 9.95 24.85
CA PHE A 182 -18.45 9.17 23.62
C PHE A 182 -18.23 10.05 22.39
N THR A 183 -17.16 9.75 21.65
CA THR A 183 -16.81 10.45 20.41
C THR A 183 -16.75 9.47 19.24
N TRP A 184 -17.14 9.91 18.04
CA TRP A 184 -17.15 9.07 16.83
C TRP A 184 -15.78 8.52 16.41
N HIS A 185 -14.69 9.11 16.91
CA HIS A 185 -13.32 8.65 16.68
C HIS A 185 -12.81 7.68 17.76
N LEU A 186 -13.56 7.45 18.84
CA LEU A 186 -13.22 6.53 19.94
C LEU A 186 -13.03 5.07 19.47
N PRO A 187 -13.89 4.48 18.61
CA PRO A 187 -13.69 3.10 18.14
C PRO A 187 -12.36 2.90 17.41
N ARG A 188 -11.91 3.91 16.63
CA ARG A 188 -10.61 3.88 15.96
C ARG A 188 -9.45 3.92 16.98
N LYS A 189 -9.57 4.72 18.04
CA LYS A 189 -8.57 4.78 19.14
C LYS A 189 -8.49 3.44 19.88
N ILE A 190 -9.62 2.81 20.18
CA ILE A 190 -9.70 1.52 20.86
C ILE A 190 -9.05 0.41 20.01
N ILE A 191 -9.41 0.31 18.72
CA ILE A 191 -8.88 -0.71 17.82
C ILE A 191 -7.37 -0.53 17.61
N ASN A 192 -6.89 0.70 17.43
CA ASN A 192 -5.46 1.02 17.28
C ASN A 192 -4.66 0.93 18.60
N PHE A 193 -5.31 0.63 19.72
CA PHE A 193 -4.65 0.28 20.98
C PHE A 193 -4.68 -1.24 21.25
N ALA A 194 -5.65 -1.94 20.66
CA ALA A 194 -5.86 -3.38 20.82
C ALA A 194 -5.15 -4.26 19.78
N TYR A 195 -4.63 -3.65 18.69
CA TYR A 195 -3.87 -4.27 17.60
C TYR A 195 -2.55 -3.51 17.37
#